data_AF-A0A945GP00-F1
#
_entry.id   AF-A0A945GP00-F1
#
_cell.length_a   1.000
_cell.length_b   1.000
_cell.length_c   1.000
_cell.angle_alpha   90.00
_cell.angle_beta   90.00
_cell.angle_gamma   90.00
#
_symmetry.space_group_name_H-M   'P 1'
#
loop_
_entity.id
_entity.type
_entity.pdbx_description
1 polymer ?
#
loop_
_entity_poly.entity_id
_entity_poly.type
_entity_poly.pdbx_seq_one_letter_code
_entity_poly.pdbx_strand_id
1 'polypeptide(L)'
;MNREGDKGPQEFEKGTTRRHTFFCINKARNTSKENVIEVVPKEITLFGQRVKGWLVTTEQPVIDKIIPLDESMRGDGMVHDPE
;
A
#
# COMPACT_ATOMS: atom_id res chain seq x y z
N MET A 1 -34.16 23.89 24.19
CA MET A 1 -33.68 24.14 22.82
C MET A 1 -32.22 23.76 22.80
N ASN A 2 -31.90 22.51 22.43
CA ASN A 2 -30.55 21.97 22.50
C ASN A 2 -29.86 22.03 21.14
N ARG A 3 -28.55 22.27 21.22
CA ARG A 3 -27.54 22.45 20.17
C ARG A 3 -27.32 21.19 19.35
N GLU A 4 -26.90 21.36 18.11
CA GLU A 4 -25.98 20.48 17.35
C GLU A 4 -25.73 21.22 16.02
N GLY A 5 -24.57 21.82 15.78
CA GLY A 5 -23.31 21.12 15.61
C GLY A 5 -23.15 20.79 14.13
N ASP A 6 -22.98 21.81 13.29
CA ASP A 6 -22.76 21.67 11.85
C ASP A 6 -21.48 20.86 11.63
N LYS A 7 -21.63 19.59 11.27
CA LYS A 7 -20.51 18.68 11.01
C LYS A 7 -19.89 19.09 9.69
N GLY A 8 -18.68 19.66 9.77
CA GLY A 8 -17.84 19.96 8.61
C GLY A 8 -17.63 18.74 7.70
N PRO A 9 -17.16 18.96 6.46
CA PRO A 9 -17.08 17.93 5.44
C PRO A 9 -16.24 16.75 5.95
N GLN A 10 -16.83 15.56 5.86
CA GLN A 10 -16.16 14.29 6.15
C GLN A 10 -14.99 14.17 5.18
N GLU A 11 -13.77 14.43 5.65
CA GLU A 11 -12.56 14.22 4.87
C GLU A 11 -12.50 12.72 4.57
N PHE A 12 -12.81 12.34 3.32
CA PHE A 12 -12.57 10.99 2.85
C PHE A 12 -11.09 10.69 3.08
N GLU A 13 -10.80 9.75 3.99
CA GLU A 13 -9.44 9.27 4.22
C GLU A 13 -8.84 8.90 2.86
N LYS A 14 -7.81 9.66 2.45
CA LYS A 14 -7.07 9.34 1.24
C LYS A 14 -6.36 8.03 1.52
N GLY A 15 -6.78 6.95 0.86
CA GLY A 15 -6.12 5.65 0.96
C GLY A 15 -4.62 5.80 0.83
N THR A 16 -3.86 5.23 1.76
CA THR A 16 -2.39 5.27 1.76
C THR A 16 -1.87 4.43 0.59
N THR A 17 -0.89 4.91 -0.18
CA THR A 17 -0.23 4.08 -1.20
C THR A 17 1.15 3.64 -0.71
N ARG A 18 1.46 2.36 -0.91
CA ARG A 18 2.78 1.79 -0.60
C ARG A 18 3.60 1.67 -1.87
N ARG A 19 4.82 2.21 -1.82
CA ARG A 19 5.81 2.07 -2.89
C ARG A 19 6.79 0.96 -2.58
N HIS A 20 7.10 0.15 -3.59
CA HIS A 20 8.11 -0.91 -3.51
C HIS A 20 9.10 -0.75 -4.65
N THR A 21 10.39 -0.68 -4.35
CA THR A 21 11.46 -0.62 -5.35
C THR A 21 12.32 -1.86 -5.27
N PHE A 22 12.49 -2.55 -6.39
CA PHE A 22 13.27 -3.80 -6.46
C PHE A 22 14.11 -3.88 -7.74
N PHE A 23 15.18 -4.66 -7.69
CA PHE A 23 16.04 -4.92 -8.85
C PHE A 23 15.62 -6.20 -9.57
N CYS A 24 15.56 -6.18 -10.90
CA CYS A 24 15.32 -7.37 -11.72
C CYS A 24 16.15 -7.37 -13.01
N ILE A 25 16.40 -8.57 -13.56
CA ILE A 25 17.11 -8.78 -14.84
C ILE A 25 16.11 -9.11 -15.98
N ASN A 26 14.83 -9.32 -15.67
CA ASN A 26 13.81 -9.54 -16.69
C ASN A 26 12.69 -8.53 -16.48
N LYS A 27 12.79 -7.39 -17.17
CA LYS A 27 11.81 -6.30 -17.08
C LYS A 27 10.40 -6.78 -17.46
N ALA A 28 10.25 -7.43 -18.63
CA ALA A 28 8.95 -7.79 -19.18
C ALA A 28 8.10 -8.67 -18.23
N ARG A 29 8.76 -9.60 -17.52
CA ARG A 29 8.08 -10.45 -16.54
C ARG A 29 7.59 -9.67 -15.31
N ASN A 30 8.35 -8.67 -14.86
CA ASN A 30 8.10 -8.00 -13.60
C ASN A 30 7.32 -6.68 -13.73
N THR A 31 7.11 -6.18 -14.95
CA THR A 31 6.33 -4.95 -15.19
C THR A 31 4.92 -5.19 -15.73
N SER A 32 4.55 -6.44 -16.03
CA SER A 32 3.29 -6.75 -16.73
C SER A 32 2.05 -6.86 -15.84
N LYS A 33 2.23 -7.04 -14.52
CA LYS A 33 1.13 -7.29 -13.56
C LYS A 33 1.08 -6.28 -12.42
N GLU A 34 2.01 -5.34 -12.36
CA GLU A 34 2.12 -4.37 -11.27
C GLU A 34 1.87 -2.96 -11.78
N ASN A 35 1.39 -2.10 -10.89
CA ASN A 35 1.29 -0.65 -11.12
C ASN A 35 2.69 -0.05 -11.07
N VAL A 36 3.43 -0.18 -12.16
CA VAL A 36 4.78 0.34 -12.30
C VAL A 36 4.74 1.84 -12.51
N ILE A 37 5.38 2.57 -11.60
CA ILE A 37 5.49 4.04 -11.68
C ILE A 37 6.86 4.48 -12.19
N GLU A 38 7.88 3.64 -12.09
CA GLU A 38 9.24 3.97 -12.53
C GLU A 38 10.03 2.72 -12.94
N VAL A 39 10.84 2.84 -13.99
CA VAL A 39 11.82 1.82 -14.38
C VAL A 39 13.12 2.47 -14.83
N VAL A 40 14.22 2.17 -14.13
CA VAL A 40 15.54 2.75 -14.41
C VAL A 40 16.56 1.65 -14.66
N PRO A 41 17.36 1.69 -15.74
CA PRO A 41 18.44 0.74 -15.95
C PRO A 41 19.51 0.90 -14.86
N LYS A 42 20.00 -0.22 -14.33
CA LYS A 42 21.00 -0.24 -13.25
C LYS A 42 21.99 -1.37 -13.45
N GLU A 43 23.24 -1.12 -13.08
CA GLU A 43 24.26 -2.15 -12.93
C GLU A 43 24.61 -2.29 -11.44
N ILE A 44 24.59 -3.51 -10.92
CA ILE A 44 24.91 -3.83 -9.52
C ILE A 44 25.99 -4.89 -9.45
N THR A 45 26.66 -5.00 -8.31
CA THR A 45 27.62 -6.07 -8.05
C THR A 45 26.97 -7.13 -7.16
N LEU A 46 26.86 -8.36 -7.68
CA LEU A 46 26.38 -9.53 -6.96
C LEU A 46 27.48 -10.57 -6.94
N PHE A 47 27.89 -11.02 -5.75
CA PHE A 47 28.95 -12.03 -5.58
C PHE A 47 30.25 -11.71 -6.36
N GLY A 48 30.65 -10.43 -6.39
CA GLY A 48 31.83 -9.96 -7.12
C GLY A 48 31.65 -9.84 -8.63
N GLN A 49 30.50 -10.20 -9.19
CA GLN A 49 30.19 -10.06 -10.60
C GLN A 49 29.28 -8.85 -10.86
N ARG A 50 29.53 -8.14 -11.97
CA ARG A 50 28.68 -7.01 -12.40
C ARG A 50 27.49 -7.54 -13.19
N VAL A 51 26.29 -7.19 -12.76
CA VAL A 51 25.02 -7.62 -13.35
C VAL A 51 24.24 -6.40 -13.78
N LYS A 52 23.84 -6.37 -15.05
CA LYS A 52 22.97 -5.33 -15.62
C LYS A 52 21.51 -5.75 -15.49
N GLY A 53 20.67 -4.81 -15.12
CA GLY A 53 19.23 -5.00 -14.99
C GLY A 53 18.50 -3.68 -14.83
N TRP A 54 17.39 -3.71 -14.10
CA TRP A 54 16.51 -2.57 -13.90
C TRP A 54 16.09 -2.47 -12.44
N LEU A 55 16.06 -1.26 -11.91
CA LEU A 55 15.29 -0.91 -10.73
C LEU A 55 13.86 -0.59 -11.18
N VAL A 56 12.89 -1.30 -10.63
CA VAL A 56 11.48 -1.12 -10.90
C VAL A 56 10.84 -0.63 -9.61
N THR A 57 10.10 0.48 -9.69
CA THR A 57 9.29 0.99 -8.58
C THR A 57 7.82 0.79 -8.92
N THR A 58 7.09 0.15 -8.00
CA THR A 58 5.66 -0.11 -8.12
C THR A 58 4.91 0.53 -6.97
N GLU A 59 3.65 0.89 -7.21
CA GLU A 59 2.78 1.56 -6.24
C GLU A 59 1.50 0.75 -6.05
N GLN A 60 1.21 0.35 -4.81
CA GLN A 60 0.02 -0.41 -4.48
C GLN A 60 -0.86 0.38 -3.51
N PRO A 61 -2.17 0.50 -3.76
CA PRO A 61 -3.07 1.06 -2.77
C PRO A 61 -3.12 0.13 -1.55
N VAL A 62 -2.90 0.69 -0.37
CA VAL A 62 -3.04 -0.01 0.90
C VAL A 62 -4.23 0.59 1.62
N ILE A 63 -5.19 -0.26 1.95
CA ILE A 63 -6.20 0.09 2.94
C ILE A 63 -5.53 -0.12 4.30
N ASP A 64 -4.93 0.94 4.83
CA ASP A 64 -4.56 0.96 6.24
C ASP A 64 -5.87 1.01 7.03
N LYS A 65 -6.32 -0.13 7.55
CA LYS A 65 -7.38 -0.14 8.55
C LYS A 65 -6.79 0.44 9.83
N ILE A 66 -6.85 1.76 9.96
CA ILE A 66 -6.69 2.39 11.27
C ILE A 66 -7.92 1.96 12.04
N ILE A 67 -7.78 1.01 12.97
CA ILE A 67 -8.85 0.72 13.94
C ILE A 67 -8.68 1.79 15.02
N PRO A 68 -9.60 2.77 15.13
CA PRO A 68 -9.56 3.74 16.20
C PRO A 68 -9.50 3.03 17.56
N LEU A 69 -8.78 3.60 18.52
CA LEU A 69 -8.66 2.99 19.86
C LEU A 69 -10.04 2.77 20.50
N ASP A 70 -11.02 3.64 20.23
CA ASP A 70 -12.37 3.49 20.73
C ASP A 70 -13.14 2.35 20.06
N GLU A 71 -12.88 2.03 18.78
CA GLU A 71 -13.39 0.80 18.14
C GLU A 71 -12.69 -0.45 18.68
N SER A 72 -11.39 -0.36 18.99
CA SER A 72 -10.63 -1.48 19.58
C SER A 72 -11.06 -1.82 21.02
N MET A 73 -11.56 -0.82 21.76
CA MET A 73 -12.00 -0.96 23.15
C MET A 73 -13.49 -1.28 23.30
N ARG A 74 -14.28 -1.17 22.22
CA ARG A 74 -15.65 -1.66 22.16
C ARG A 74 -15.59 -3.17 21.92
N GLY A 75 -15.64 -3.94 23.01
CA GLY A 75 -15.87 -5.38 22.95
C GLY A 75 -17.30 -5.67 22.50
N ASP A 76 -17.63 -5.40 21.24
CA ASP A 76 -18.87 -5.87 20.64
C ASP A 76 -18.65 -7.31 20.17
N GLY A 77 -19.50 -8.20 20.71
CA GLY A 77 -19.37 -9.65 20.56
C GLY A 77 -19.26 -10.09 19.11
N MET A 78 -18.44 -11.12 18.90
CA MET A 78 -18.45 -11.92 17.67
C MET A 78 -19.90 -12.41 17.43
N VAL A 79 -20.65 -11.69 16.60
CA VAL A 79 -21.80 -12.27 15.94
C VAL A 79 -21.22 -13.29 14.97
N HIS A 80 -21.19 -14.55 15.41
CA HIS A 80 -20.89 -15.69 14.57
C HIS A 80 -21.78 -15.59 13.32
N ASP A 81 -21.17 -15.55 12.14
CA ASP A 81 -21.84 -15.89 10.89
C ASP A 81 -22.42 -17.31 11.07
N PRO A 82 -23.74 -17.52 10.92
CA PRO A 82 -24.26 -18.87 10.88
C PRO A 82 -23.83 -19.52 9.57
N GLU A 83 -23.22 -20.71 9.67
CA GLU A 83 -22.95 -21.61 8.53
C GLU A 83 -24.23 -21.92 7.72
#